data_AF-A0A816L065-F1
#
_entry.id   AF-A0A816L065-F1
#
_cell.length_a   1.000
_cell.length_b   1.000
_cell.length_c   1.000
_cell.angle_alpha   90.00
_cell.angle_beta   90.00
_cell.angle_gamma   90.00
#
_symmetry.space_group_name_H-M   'P 1'
#
loop_
_entity.id
_entity.type
_entity.pdbx_description
1 polymer ?
#
loop_
_entity_poly.entity_id
_entity_poly.type
_entity_poly.pdbx_seq_one_letter_code
_entity_poly.pdbx_strand_id
1 'polypeptide(L)'
;MSMVTKQDDAIEIRNVWNENLDHEMSLISQAINYFPYVAMDTEFPGTVCKKVTTEANPRRDDSTCYESLKTNVNMLNMIQLGLTLSDDQGNLPTLGTNKRRQCVWQFNFREFNLRTDMYAPDSIELLRRSGIDFDWNNRLGVESKRFADLLMGSGVVLNEEIQWVTFHCGYDFGYLLRLLTGRNLPDKQSEFLYLVNMFFPRVFDIKHMIGFCHDLFGGLSSLAERLEVERVGVSHQAGSDSLLTARVFRTMKETRFAGRSLDMYCGVFDEAAPVVVPPVAEPAAIIPEDMDLLTALELTLRKARAHGGVVRGLHESAKLIEKRVAQLCVLAEDCNQPDYVKLVKALCADHNINLLTVPSAKTLGEWAGLCKIDSEGNARKVVGCSCLVVKDYGEDTTALNIVKKHIESN
;
A
#
# COMPACT_ATOMS: atom_id res chain seq x y z
N MET A 1 4.11 -29.41 -26.47
CA MET A 1 2.78 -28.78 -26.62
C MET A 1 2.35 -28.36 -25.22
N SER A 2 2.60 -27.11 -24.83
CA SER A 2 2.11 -26.61 -23.54
C SER A 2 0.60 -26.40 -23.66
N MET A 3 -0.12 -26.90 -22.67
CA MET A 3 -1.54 -26.58 -22.51
C MET A 3 -1.61 -25.14 -22.02
N VAL A 4 -1.73 -24.21 -22.97
CA VAL A 4 -2.20 -22.85 -22.69
C VAL A 4 -3.63 -23.02 -22.14
N THR A 5 -3.81 -22.66 -20.87
CA THR A 5 -5.10 -22.68 -20.19
C THR A 5 -6.07 -21.77 -20.94
N LYS A 6 -7.28 -22.28 -21.27
CA LYS A 6 -8.31 -21.62 -22.11
C LYS A 6 -8.84 -20.27 -21.58
N GLN A 7 -8.31 -19.76 -20.47
CA GLN A 7 -8.86 -18.61 -19.73
C GLN A 7 -8.21 -17.28 -20.15
N ASP A 8 -6.99 -17.30 -20.70
CA ASP A 8 -6.28 -16.09 -21.14
C ASP A 8 -6.76 -15.53 -22.48
N ASP A 9 -7.31 -16.37 -23.37
CA ASP A 9 -7.95 -15.91 -24.62
C ASP A 9 -9.23 -15.09 -24.37
N ALA A 10 -9.79 -15.17 -23.16
CA ALA A 10 -11.03 -14.49 -22.79
C ALA A 10 -10.87 -12.99 -22.46
N ILE A 11 -9.65 -12.52 -22.17
CA ILE A 11 -9.39 -11.13 -21.79
C ILE A 11 -8.64 -10.40 -22.90
N GLU A 12 -9.10 -9.20 -23.20
CA GLU A 12 -8.52 -8.29 -24.17
C GLU A 12 -8.06 -7.00 -23.48
N ILE A 13 -6.74 -6.77 -23.49
CA ILE A 13 -6.17 -5.47 -23.13
C ILE A 13 -6.28 -4.57 -24.36
N ARG A 14 -7.25 -3.65 -24.31
CA ARG A 14 -7.58 -2.71 -25.38
C ARG A 14 -6.59 -1.55 -25.34
N ASN A 15 -5.71 -1.50 -26.33
CA ASN A 15 -4.82 -0.35 -26.51
C ASN A 15 -5.61 0.84 -27.03
N VAL A 16 -5.62 1.91 -26.23
CA VAL A 16 -6.29 3.17 -26.55
C VAL A 16 -5.24 4.15 -27.06
N TRP A 17 -5.49 4.62 -28.27
CA TRP A 17 -4.76 5.61 -29.03
C TRP A 17 -5.70 6.78 -29.33
N ASN A 18 -5.20 7.83 -29.98
CA ASN A 18 -6.02 8.99 -30.26
C ASN A 18 -7.23 8.70 -31.15
N GLU A 19 -7.11 7.75 -32.08
CA GLU A 19 -8.15 7.44 -33.06
C GLU A 19 -9.39 6.73 -32.46
N ASN A 20 -9.20 5.98 -31.38
CA ASN A 20 -10.28 5.22 -30.72
C ASN A 20 -10.63 5.76 -29.33
N LEU A 21 -9.97 6.83 -28.86
CA LEU A 21 -10.18 7.42 -27.53
C LEU A 21 -11.66 7.68 -27.20
N ASP A 22 -12.37 8.44 -28.04
CA ASP A 22 -13.77 8.79 -27.77
C ASP A 22 -14.67 7.54 -27.70
N HIS A 23 -14.40 6.53 -28.55
CA HIS A 23 -15.15 5.28 -28.55
C HIS A 23 -14.94 4.50 -27.24
N GLU A 24 -13.68 4.32 -26.83
CA GLU A 24 -13.32 3.57 -25.63
C GLU A 24 -13.81 4.26 -24.35
N MET A 25 -13.70 5.59 -24.28
CA MET A 25 -14.23 6.37 -23.17
C MET A 25 -15.77 6.30 -23.08
N SER A 26 -16.46 6.21 -24.23
CA SER A 26 -17.91 5.97 -24.24
C SER A 26 -18.26 4.59 -23.68
N LEU A 27 -17.48 3.56 -23.98
CA LEU A 27 -17.68 2.21 -23.40
C LEU A 27 -17.45 2.21 -21.89
N ILE A 28 -16.41 2.88 -21.40
CA ILE A 28 -16.15 3.03 -19.97
C ILE A 28 -17.32 3.74 -19.27
N SER A 29 -17.81 4.84 -19.84
CA SER A 29 -18.94 5.60 -19.28
C SER A 29 -20.24 4.77 -19.22
N GLN A 30 -20.44 3.85 -20.17
CA GLN A 30 -21.57 2.91 -20.14
C GLN A 30 -21.39 1.78 -19.11
N ALA A 31 -20.14 1.40 -18.84
CA ALA A 31 -19.80 0.30 -17.95
C ALA A 31 -19.81 0.69 -16.46
N ILE A 32 -19.36 1.91 -16.15
CA ILE A 32 -18.90 2.27 -14.81
C ILE A 32 -19.94 2.07 -13.70
N ASN A 33 -21.23 2.22 -14.01
CA ASN A 33 -22.33 2.01 -13.05
C ASN A 33 -22.55 0.53 -12.67
N TYR A 34 -22.08 -0.40 -13.50
CA TYR A 34 -22.19 -1.84 -13.27
C TYR A 34 -20.89 -2.46 -12.72
N PHE A 35 -19.77 -1.77 -12.93
CA PHE A 35 -18.43 -2.22 -12.57
C PHE A 35 -17.74 -1.13 -11.71
N PRO A 36 -18.17 -0.95 -10.44
CA PRO A 36 -17.77 0.19 -9.62
C PRO A 36 -16.34 0.10 -9.05
N TYR A 37 -15.66 -1.03 -9.20
CA TYR A 37 -14.24 -1.14 -8.84
C TYR A 37 -13.37 -0.72 -10.01
N VAL A 38 -12.51 0.27 -9.80
CA VAL A 38 -11.56 0.76 -10.80
C VAL A 38 -10.16 0.53 -10.29
N ALA A 39 -9.52 -0.52 -10.77
CA ALA A 39 -8.10 -0.73 -10.51
C ALA A 39 -7.27 0.05 -11.54
N MET A 40 -6.18 0.64 -11.07
CA MET A 40 -5.32 1.47 -11.91
C MET A 40 -3.83 1.25 -11.65
N ASP A 41 -3.03 1.60 -12.65
CA ASP A 41 -1.58 1.62 -12.61
C ASP A 41 -1.08 2.62 -13.67
N THR A 42 0.09 3.22 -13.47
CA THR A 42 0.67 4.16 -14.46
C THR A 42 2.11 3.83 -14.77
N GLU A 43 2.49 4.06 -16.04
CA GLU A 43 3.90 4.01 -16.45
C GLU A 43 4.39 5.42 -16.77
N PHE A 44 5.56 5.76 -16.22
CA PHE A 44 6.15 7.09 -16.33
C PHE A 44 7.69 6.98 -16.33
N PRO A 45 8.43 8.03 -16.74
CA PRO A 45 9.86 7.93 -17.01
C PRO A 45 10.74 7.92 -15.74
N GLY A 46 10.27 7.30 -14.66
CA GLY A 46 10.97 7.15 -13.40
C GLY A 46 11.05 8.44 -12.58
N THR A 47 12.11 8.56 -11.78
CA THR A 47 12.39 9.72 -10.94
C THR A 47 13.77 10.29 -11.25
N VAL A 48 13.81 11.58 -11.61
CA VAL A 48 15.04 12.30 -11.99
C VAL A 48 15.52 13.22 -10.88
N CYS A 49 14.59 13.75 -10.08
CA CYS A 49 14.91 14.57 -8.92
C CYS A 49 14.94 13.68 -7.67
N LYS A 50 16.12 13.50 -7.10
CA LYS A 50 16.32 12.85 -5.80
C LYS A 50 16.75 13.89 -4.79
N LYS A 51 16.33 13.71 -3.53
CA LYS A 51 16.77 14.57 -2.43
C LYS A 51 18.31 14.52 -2.34
N VAL A 52 18.95 15.69 -2.33
CA VAL A 52 20.37 15.80 -2.01
C VAL A 52 20.50 15.75 -0.50
N THR A 53 21.04 14.64 0.03
CA THR A 53 21.34 14.51 1.46
C THR A 53 22.83 14.27 1.65
N THR A 54 23.43 14.97 2.60
CA THR A 54 24.80 14.68 3.05
C THR A 54 24.85 13.50 4.04
N GLU A 55 23.69 12.98 4.45
CA GLU A 55 23.58 11.83 5.33
C GLU A 55 23.72 10.51 4.55
N ALA A 56 24.52 9.60 5.09
CA ALA A 56 24.75 8.28 4.49
C ALA A 56 23.52 7.35 4.55
N ASN A 57 22.54 7.66 5.40
CA ASN A 57 21.30 6.90 5.58
C ASN A 57 20.16 7.84 6.06
N PRO A 58 19.63 8.71 5.19
CA PRO A 58 18.56 9.63 5.57
C PRO A 58 17.33 8.83 6.00
N ARG A 59 16.76 9.18 7.16
CA ARG A 59 15.46 8.61 7.59
C ARG A 59 14.38 9.04 6.60
N ARG A 60 13.44 8.13 6.28
CA ARG A 60 12.23 8.46 5.52
C ARG A 60 11.47 9.49 6.37
N ASP A 61 11.43 10.73 5.90
CA ASP A 61 10.65 11.82 6.49
C ASP A 61 9.50 12.10 5.54
N ASP A 62 8.27 11.94 6.02
CA ASP A 62 7.04 11.98 5.21
C ASP A 62 6.88 13.33 4.48
N SER A 63 7.33 14.42 5.09
CA SER A 63 7.35 15.75 4.46
C SER A 63 8.26 15.81 3.24
N THR A 64 9.31 14.99 3.21
CA THR A 64 10.29 14.94 2.12
C THR A 64 9.89 13.94 1.03
N CYS A 65 8.93 13.05 1.30
CA CYS A 65 8.36 12.13 0.32
C CYS A 65 7.49 12.90 -0.67
N TYR A 66 6.57 13.75 -0.17
CA TYR A 66 5.68 14.53 -1.03
C TYR A 66 6.43 15.52 -1.92
N GLU A 67 7.44 16.22 -1.41
CA GLU A 67 8.23 17.17 -2.21
C GLU A 67 8.94 16.49 -3.38
N SER A 68 9.49 15.28 -3.17
CA SER A 68 10.09 14.49 -4.24
C SER A 68 9.05 14.09 -5.28
N LEU A 69 7.89 13.60 -4.84
CA LEU A 69 6.78 13.26 -5.72
C LEU A 69 6.32 14.47 -6.54
N LYS A 70 5.99 15.59 -5.87
CA LYS A 70 5.56 16.86 -6.48
C LYS A 70 6.54 17.32 -7.56
N THR A 71 7.83 17.34 -7.23
CA THR A 71 8.88 17.79 -8.15
C THR A 71 8.93 16.92 -9.39
N ASN A 72 9.00 15.59 -9.22
CA ASN A 72 9.09 14.67 -10.35
C ASN A 72 7.80 14.68 -11.19
N VAL A 73 6.63 14.59 -10.57
CA VAL A 73 5.34 14.58 -11.28
C VAL A 73 5.11 15.87 -12.05
N ASN A 74 5.52 17.04 -11.56
CA ASN A 74 5.38 18.30 -12.29
C ASN A 74 6.35 18.44 -13.47
N MET A 75 7.51 17.76 -13.41
CA MET A 75 8.56 17.85 -14.42
C MET A 75 8.46 16.79 -15.53
N LEU A 76 7.84 15.65 -15.22
CA LEU A 76 7.83 14.47 -16.09
C LEU A 76 6.44 14.27 -16.69
N ASN A 77 6.37 13.55 -17.82
CA ASN A 77 5.11 13.24 -18.50
C ASN A 77 4.77 11.77 -18.31
N MET A 78 3.51 11.47 -17.95
CA MET A 78 2.99 10.11 -17.92
C MET A 78 3.05 9.49 -19.33
N ILE A 79 3.36 8.19 -19.42
CA ILE A 79 3.52 7.46 -20.69
C ILE A 79 2.31 6.56 -20.92
N GLN A 80 1.85 5.84 -19.90
CA GLN A 80 0.64 5.02 -19.95
C GLN A 80 -0.20 5.11 -18.69
N LEU A 81 -1.50 4.86 -18.84
CA LEU A 81 -2.45 4.59 -17.75
C LEU A 81 -3.21 3.30 -18.06
N GLY A 82 -3.30 2.42 -17.08
CA GLY A 82 -4.13 1.23 -17.13
C GLY A 82 -5.37 1.42 -16.29
N LEU A 83 -6.53 1.05 -16.83
CA LEU A 83 -7.79 1.01 -16.09
C LEU A 83 -8.45 -0.36 -16.26
N THR A 84 -8.68 -1.03 -15.14
CA THR A 84 -9.46 -2.27 -15.07
C THR A 84 -10.72 -2.02 -14.28
N LEU A 85 -11.87 -2.18 -14.93
CA LEU A 85 -13.19 -2.09 -14.29
C LEU A 85 -13.63 -3.49 -13.86
N SER A 86 -14.13 -3.65 -12.64
CA SER A 86 -14.75 -4.89 -12.20
C SER A 86 -15.98 -4.69 -11.31
N ASP A 87 -16.82 -5.72 -11.24
CA ASP A 87 -17.90 -5.77 -10.26
C ASP A 87 -17.37 -6.30 -8.92
N ASP A 88 -18.26 -6.40 -7.92
CA ASP A 88 -17.94 -6.93 -6.59
C ASP A 88 -17.46 -8.39 -6.62
N GLN A 89 -17.91 -9.13 -7.64
CA GLN A 89 -17.53 -10.51 -7.92
C GLN A 89 -16.37 -10.57 -8.92
N GLY A 90 -15.59 -9.48 -9.06
CA GLY A 90 -14.41 -9.35 -9.92
C GLY A 90 -14.61 -9.72 -11.39
N ASN A 91 -15.85 -9.72 -11.90
CA ASN A 91 -16.12 -9.90 -13.31
C ASN A 91 -15.77 -8.61 -14.05
N LEU A 92 -15.23 -8.76 -15.27
CA LEU A 92 -14.84 -7.65 -16.13
C LEU A 92 -15.93 -7.36 -17.19
N PRO A 93 -16.04 -6.12 -17.67
CA PRO A 93 -17.00 -5.77 -18.72
C PRO A 93 -16.71 -6.49 -20.04
N THR A 94 -17.76 -6.96 -20.71
CA THR A 94 -17.70 -7.56 -22.06
C THR A 94 -18.32 -6.63 -23.09
N LEU A 95 -17.53 -5.64 -23.54
CA LEU A 95 -18.01 -4.49 -24.32
C LEU A 95 -17.34 -4.36 -25.69
N GLY A 96 -17.89 -3.48 -26.53
CA GLY A 96 -17.35 -3.18 -27.86
C GLY A 96 -17.72 -4.22 -28.93
N THR A 97 -16.85 -4.33 -29.94
CA THR A 97 -17.07 -5.15 -31.14
C THR A 97 -16.99 -6.65 -30.86
N ASN A 98 -16.24 -7.06 -29.84
CA ASN A 98 -16.08 -8.46 -29.45
C ASN A 98 -16.68 -8.72 -28.07
N LYS A 99 -18.02 -8.74 -27.99
CA LYS A 99 -18.79 -9.02 -26.76
C LYS A 99 -18.54 -10.40 -26.12
N ARG A 100 -17.62 -11.19 -26.66
CA ARG A 100 -17.19 -12.48 -26.10
C ARG A 100 -15.95 -12.35 -25.22
N ARG A 101 -15.26 -11.20 -25.26
CA ARG A 101 -14.03 -10.97 -24.49
C ARG A 101 -14.26 -9.89 -23.43
N GLN A 102 -13.66 -10.14 -22.27
CA GLN A 102 -13.57 -9.22 -21.15
C GLN A 102 -12.55 -8.12 -21.48
N CYS A 103 -12.86 -6.87 -21.13
CA CYS A 103 -12.11 -5.71 -21.55
C CYS A 103 -11.33 -5.08 -20.40
N VAL A 104 -10.07 -4.75 -20.65
CA VAL A 104 -9.21 -3.89 -19.82
C VAL A 104 -8.66 -2.80 -20.72
N TRP A 105 -8.47 -1.57 -20.21
CA TRP A 105 -8.01 -0.44 -21.02
C TRP A 105 -6.57 -0.07 -20.70
N GLN A 106 -5.80 0.17 -21.76
CA GLN A 106 -4.44 0.70 -21.69
C GLN A 106 -4.34 1.95 -22.55
N PHE A 107 -4.30 3.11 -21.91
CA PHE A 107 -4.14 4.40 -22.56
C PHE A 107 -2.67 4.69 -22.79
N ASN A 108 -2.32 5.05 -24.02
CA ASN A 108 -0.96 5.36 -24.42
C ASN A 108 -0.86 6.85 -24.73
N PHE A 109 -0.10 7.62 -23.96
CA PHE A 109 -0.04 9.08 -24.09
C PHE A 109 1.07 9.55 -25.03
N ARG A 110 0.87 10.71 -25.67
CA ARG A 110 1.79 11.25 -26.68
C ARG A 110 2.81 12.25 -26.15
N GLU A 111 2.61 12.75 -24.94
CA GLU A 111 3.32 13.93 -24.41
C GLU A 111 4.79 13.66 -24.11
N PHE A 112 5.11 12.45 -23.66
CA PHE A 112 6.50 12.10 -23.32
C PHE A 112 7.37 11.94 -24.57
N ASN A 113 8.42 12.75 -24.70
CA ASN A 113 9.33 12.72 -25.85
C ASN A 113 10.80 12.54 -25.40
N LEU A 114 11.39 11.44 -25.83
CA LEU A 114 12.78 11.05 -25.50
C LEU A 114 13.85 12.07 -25.91
N ARG A 115 13.55 12.98 -26.83
CA ARG A 115 14.53 13.97 -27.32
C ARG A 115 14.50 15.25 -26.50
N THR A 116 13.37 15.59 -25.88
CA THR A 116 13.16 16.89 -25.22
C THR A 116 12.96 16.76 -23.72
N ASP A 117 12.44 15.63 -23.26
CA ASP A 117 11.99 15.47 -21.88
C ASP A 117 13.08 14.84 -21.02
N MET A 118 13.02 15.12 -19.72
CA MET A 118 13.84 14.44 -18.73
C MET A 118 13.29 13.04 -18.47
N TYR A 119 14.17 12.10 -18.15
CA TYR A 119 13.80 10.74 -17.79
C TYR A 119 14.94 10.04 -17.04
N ALA A 120 14.59 9.02 -16.26
CA ALA A 120 15.55 8.08 -15.70
C ALA A 120 15.94 7.03 -16.77
N PRO A 121 17.23 6.88 -17.13
CA PRO A 121 17.66 5.94 -18.17
C PRO A 121 17.22 4.49 -17.92
N ASP A 122 17.35 4.02 -16.68
CA ASP A 122 16.96 2.65 -16.29
C ASP A 122 15.46 2.40 -16.48
N SER A 123 14.62 3.40 -16.18
CA SER A 123 13.18 3.31 -16.38
C SER A 123 12.80 3.25 -17.86
N ILE A 124 13.44 4.06 -18.71
CA ILE A 124 13.20 4.00 -20.16
C ILE A 124 13.65 2.66 -20.75
N GLU A 125 14.81 2.15 -20.32
CA GLU A 125 15.30 0.86 -20.79
C GLU A 125 14.36 -0.28 -20.37
N LEU A 126 13.84 -0.25 -19.13
CA LEU A 126 12.83 -1.19 -18.67
C LEU A 126 11.57 -1.13 -19.53
N LEU A 127 11.02 0.07 -19.74
CA LEU A 127 9.80 0.25 -20.54
C LEU A 127 9.98 -0.20 -22.01
N ARG A 128 11.14 0.06 -22.62
CA ARG A 128 11.46 -0.47 -23.96
C ARG A 128 11.44 -1.99 -23.99
N ARG A 129 12.06 -2.64 -22.99
CA ARG A 129 12.09 -4.10 -22.89
C ARG A 129 10.69 -4.68 -22.67
N SER A 130 9.82 -3.93 -22.00
CA SER A 130 8.41 -4.27 -21.83
C SER A 130 7.54 -3.94 -23.05
N GLY A 131 8.12 -3.40 -24.13
CA GLY A 131 7.44 -3.24 -25.42
C GLY A 131 6.84 -1.85 -25.68
N ILE A 132 7.23 -0.83 -24.91
CA ILE A 132 6.80 0.55 -25.17
C ILE A 132 7.58 1.13 -26.37
N ASP A 133 6.84 1.53 -27.40
CA ASP A 133 7.36 2.26 -28.55
C ASP A 133 7.08 3.77 -28.40
N PHE A 134 8.09 4.50 -27.96
CA PHE A 134 7.99 5.94 -27.71
C PHE A 134 7.74 6.77 -28.98
N ASP A 135 8.30 6.36 -30.12
CA ASP A 135 8.06 7.07 -31.39
C ASP A 135 6.61 6.87 -31.84
N TRP A 136 6.05 5.68 -31.61
CA TRP A 136 4.64 5.39 -31.85
C TRP A 136 3.72 6.17 -30.91
N ASN A 137 4.05 6.24 -29.61
CA ASN A 137 3.36 7.08 -28.64
C ASN A 137 3.31 8.55 -29.10
N ASN A 138 4.43 9.14 -29.49
CA ASN A 138 4.43 10.55 -29.94
C ASN A 138 3.56 10.77 -31.20
N ARG A 139 3.46 9.77 -32.10
CA ARG A 139 2.69 9.90 -33.36
C ARG A 139 1.20 9.66 -33.19
N LEU A 140 0.82 8.67 -32.39
CA LEU A 140 -0.55 8.13 -32.34
C LEU A 140 -1.16 8.11 -30.94
N GLY A 141 -0.36 8.41 -29.91
CA GLY A 141 -0.78 8.47 -28.52
C GLY A 141 -1.94 9.42 -28.30
N VAL A 142 -2.72 9.14 -27.27
CA VAL A 142 -3.78 9.96 -26.72
C VAL A 142 -3.22 11.32 -26.30
N GLU A 143 -3.94 12.39 -26.62
CA GLU A 143 -3.69 13.71 -26.04
C GLU A 143 -4.24 13.72 -24.60
N SER A 144 -3.36 13.87 -23.62
CA SER A 144 -3.65 13.85 -22.18
C SER A 144 -4.79 14.80 -21.80
N LYS A 145 -4.83 16.00 -22.39
CA LYS A 145 -5.90 16.98 -22.13
C LYS A 145 -7.26 16.49 -22.62
N ARG A 146 -7.32 15.92 -23.83
CA ARG A 146 -8.56 15.35 -24.39
C ARG A 146 -9.04 14.18 -23.53
N PHE A 147 -8.12 13.33 -23.07
CA PHE A 147 -8.43 12.27 -22.12
C PHE A 147 -8.96 12.80 -20.79
N ALA A 148 -8.34 13.84 -20.23
CA ALA A 148 -8.78 14.49 -18.98
C ALA A 148 -10.24 14.97 -19.08
N ASP A 149 -10.58 15.66 -20.17
CA ASP A 149 -11.93 16.17 -20.43
C ASP A 149 -12.96 15.03 -20.48
N LEU A 150 -12.62 13.93 -21.15
CA LEU A 150 -13.49 12.75 -21.25
C LEU A 150 -13.61 12.02 -19.90
N LEU A 151 -12.51 11.87 -19.15
CA LEU A 151 -12.51 11.19 -17.86
C LEU A 151 -13.34 11.97 -16.84
N MET A 152 -13.24 13.30 -16.84
CA MET A 152 -14.04 14.19 -15.99
C MET A 152 -15.55 14.00 -16.20
N GLY A 153 -15.97 13.78 -17.46
CA GLY A 153 -17.37 13.58 -17.82
C GLY A 153 -17.87 12.12 -17.79
N SER A 154 -16.99 11.16 -17.45
CA SER A 154 -17.28 9.72 -17.57
C SER A 154 -18.02 9.10 -16.39
N GLY A 155 -18.03 9.78 -15.23
CA GLY A 155 -18.53 9.23 -13.95
C GLY A 155 -17.51 8.37 -13.19
N VAL A 156 -16.28 8.22 -13.68
CA VAL A 156 -15.20 7.46 -13.04
C VAL A 156 -14.54 8.22 -11.88
N VAL A 157 -14.50 9.55 -11.96
CA VAL A 157 -13.97 10.46 -10.92
C VAL A 157 -15.09 11.30 -10.33
N LEU A 158 -14.83 11.92 -9.16
CA LEU A 158 -15.81 12.74 -8.43
C LEU A 158 -17.11 11.97 -8.12
N ASN A 159 -16.99 10.65 -7.93
CA ASN A 159 -18.11 9.75 -7.74
C ASN A 159 -17.86 8.85 -6.53
N GLU A 160 -18.67 9.01 -5.50
CA GLU A 160 -18.58 8.25 -4.25
C GLU A 160 -18.94 6.77 -4.44
N GLU A 161 -19.63 6.41 -5.52
CA GLU A 161 -19.95 5.01 -5.82
C GLU A 161 -18.74 4.22 -6.34
N ILE A 162 -17.70 4.90 -6.81
CA ILE A 162 -16.50 4.26 -7.37
C ILE A 162 -15.50 3.93 -6.28
N GLN A 163 -14.92 2.74 -6.37
CA GLN A 163 -13.90 2.21 -5.46
C GLN A 163 -12.60 2.03 -6.23
N TRP A 164 -11.67 2.95 -6.02
CA TRP A 164 -10.36 2.91 -6.63
C TRP A 164 -9.47 1.90 -5.94
N VAL A 165 -8.81 1.04 -6.71
CA VAL A 165 -7.92 0.00 -6.21
C VAL A 165 -6.54 0.22 -6.81
N THR A 166 -5.53 0.34 -5.97
CA THR A 166 -4.20 0.75 -6.41
C THR A 166 -3.11 -0.05 -5.69
N PHE A 167 -1.86 0.11 -6.12
CA PHE A 167 -0.70 -0.47 -5.45
C PHE A 167 0.42 0.55 -5.35
N HIS A 168 0.70 1.06 -4.14
CA HIS A 168 1.76 2.03 -3.85
C HIS A 168 1.61 3.33 -4.66
N CYS A 169 0.45 3.95 -4.49
CA CYS A 169 -0.20 4.74 -5.54
C CYS A 169 0.12 6.24 -5.62
N GLY A 170 1.07 6.73 -4.81
CA GLY A 170 1.35 8.16 -4.72
C GLY A 170 1.62 8.84 -6.04
N TYR A 171 2.56 8.30 -6.80
CA TYR A 171 2.91 8.83 -8.12
C TYR A 171 1.73 8.71 -9.09
N ASP A 172 0.99 7.61 -9.05
CA ASP A 172 -0.13 7.37 -9.95
C ASP A 172 -1.23 8.44 -9.76
N PHE A 173 -1.64 8.68 -8.51
CA PHE A 173 -2.58 9.76 -8.20
C PHE A 173 -1.97 11.14 -8.44
N GLY A 174 -0.67 11.32 -8.22
CA GLY A 174 0.04 12.54 -8.57
C GLY A 174 -0.15 12.89 -10.05
N TYR A 175 0.13 11.95 -10.95
CA TYR A 175 -0.02 12.19 -12.38
C TYR A 175 -1.48 12.37 -12.80
N LEU A 176 -2.40 11.53 -12.29
CA LEU A 176 -3.82 11.67 -12.59
C LEU A 176 -4.41 13.00 -12.10
N LEU A 177 -4.04 13.45 -10.91
CA LEU A 177 -4.51 14.73 -10.38
C LEU A 177 -3.93 15.90 -11.19
N ARG A 178 -2.64 15.86 -11.55
CA ARG A 178 -2.03 16.87 -12.44
C ARG A 178 -2.74 16.92 -13.79
N LEU A 179 -3.06 15.75 -14.35
CA LEU A 179 -3.78 15.62 -15.61
C LEU A 179 -5.20 16.20 -15.53
N LEU A 180 -5.97 15.82 -14.50
CA LEU A 180 -7.36 16.25 -14.31
C LEU A 180 -7.49 17.74 -13.97
N THR A 181 -6.54 18.30 -13.21
CA THR A 181 -6.55 19.72 -12.84
C THR A 181 -5.93 20.63 -13.90
N GLY A 182 -5.12 20.06 -14.81
CA GLY A 182 -4.34 20.82 -15.79
C GLY A 182 -3.34 21.79 -15.15
N ARG A 183 -2.95 21.55 -13.90
CA ARG A 183 -2.08 22.42 -13.09
C ARG A 183 -1.00 21.60 -12.40
N ASN A 184 0.07 22.26 -12.00
CA ASN A 184 1.06 21.65 -11.11
C ASN A 184 0.41 21.22 -9.80
N LEU A 185 0.94 20.14 -9.21
CA LEU A 185 0.50 19.66 -7.91
C LEU A 185 0.65 20.74 -6.81
N PRO A 186 -0.24 20.74 -5.79
CA PRO A 186 -0.23 21.73 -4.72
C PRO A 186 1.10 21.84 -3.97
N ASP A 187 1.37 22.99 -3.34
CA ASP A 187 2.61 23.13 -2.57
C ASP A 187 2.60 22.30 -1.30
N LYS A 188 1.43 22.16 -0.65
CA LYS A 188 1.27 21.43 0.60
C LYS A 188 0.67 20.04 0.36
N GLN A 189 1.25 19.04 1.02
CA GLN A 189 0.74 17.66 1.01
C GLN A 189 -0.72 17.56 1.45
N SER A 190 -1.16 18.35 2.45
CA SER A 190 -2.55 18.35 2.90
C SER A 190 -3.54 18.82 1.83
N GLU A 191 -3.15 19.78 0.99
CA GLU A 191 -3.98 20.25 -0.13
C GLU A 191 -4.01 19.22 -1.26
N PHE A 192 -2.89 18.53 -1.51
CA PHE A 192 -2.85 17.38 -2.41
C PHE A 192 -3.79 16.26 -1.96
N LEU A 193 -3.72 15.84 -0.70
CA LEU A 193 -4.58 14.79 -0.16
C LEU A 193 -6.06 15.20 -0.19
N TYR A 194 -6.37 16.47 0.10
CA TYR A 194 -7.72 16.99 -0.02
C TYR A 194 -8.26 16.85 -1.45
N LEU A 195 -7.45 17.21 -2.45
CA LEU A 195 -7.83 17.05 -3.86
C LEU A 195 -7.95 15.58 -4.27
N VAL A 196 -7.02 14.71 -3.86
CA VAL A 196 -7.13 13.27 -4.12
C VAL A 196 -8.44 12.73 -3.54
N ASN A 197 -8.77 13.05 -2.29
CA ASN A 197 -10.02 12.62 -1.67
C ASN A 197 -11.28 13.20 -2.36
N MET A 198 -11.19 14.41 -2.91
CA MET A 198 -12.29 14.99 -3.68
C MET A 198 -12.51 14.22 -5.01
N PHE A 199 -11.45 13.99 -5.77
CA PHE A 199 -11.52 13.34 -7.08
C PHE A 199 -11.75 11.82 -6.97
N PHE A 200 -11.25 11.20 -5.91
CA PHE A 200 -11.22 9.76 -5.69
C PHE A 200 -11.67 9.46 -4.25
N PRO A 201 -12.99 9.53 -3.95
CA PRO A 201 -13.48 9.48 -2.56
C PRO A 201 -13.26 8.15 -1.84
N ARG A 202 -13.17 7.04 -2.59
CA ARG A 202 -12.88 5.71 -2.03
C ARG A 202 -11.66 5.10 -2.70
N VAL A 203 -10.57 4.98 -1.96
CA VAL A 203 -9.27 4.47 -2.44
C VAL A 203 -8.80 3.35 -1.52
N PHE A 204 -8.43 2.22 -2.10
CA PHE A 204 -7.82 1.09 -1.43
C PHE A 204 -6.43 0.84 -2.01
N ASP A 205 -5.39 1.21 -1.28
CA ASP A 205 -4.02 0.90 -1.66
C ASP A 205 -3.62 -0.47 -1.10
N ILE A 206 -3.45 -1.44 -1.98
CA ILE A 206 -3.02 -2.80 -1.63
C ILE A 206 -1.69 -2.77 -0.85
N LYS A 207 -0.77 -1.85 -1.17
CA LYS A 207 0.51 -1.73 -0.48
C LYS A 207 0.34 -1.39 0.99
N HIS A 208 -0.64 -0.55 1.31
CA HIS A 208 -1.03 -0.26 2.68
C HIS A 208 -1.73 -1.46 3.32
N MET A 209 -2.71 -2.06 2.63
CA MET A 209 -3.49 -3.18 3.14
C MET A 209 -2.65 -4.42 3.49
N ILE A 210 -1.62 -4.75 2.70
CA ILE A 210 -0.72 -5.87 3.02
C ILE A 210 0.07 -5.65 4.31
N GLY A 211 0.17 -4.42 4.82
CA GLY A 211 0.75 -4.15 6.14
C GLY A 211 -0.01 -4.82 7.29
N PHE A 212 -1.26 -5.23 7.04
CA PHE A 212 -2.12 -5.96 7.99
C PHE A 212 -2.16 -7.46 7.72
N CYS A 213 -1.40 -7.95 6.73
CA CYS A 213 -1.26 -9.37 6.41
C CYS A 213 0.15 -9.84 6.78
N HIS A 214 0.29 -10.97 7.48
CA HIS A 214 1.59 -11.43 7.97
C HIS A 214 2.42 -12.16 6.90
N ASP A 215 1.76 -12.71 5.89
CA ASP A 215 2.30 -13.57 4.84
C ASP A 215 2.51 -12.84 3.50
N LEU A 216 1.99 -11.61 3.38
CA LEU A 216 2.03 -10.82 2.15
C LEU A 216 3.02 -9.65 2.26
N PHE A 217 3.99 -9.63 1.35
CA PHE A 217 5.01 -8.58 1.26
C PHE A 217 5.64 -8.54 -0.14
N GLY A 218 6.38 -7.47 -0.41
CA GLY A 218 7.08 -7.29 -1.69
C GLY A 218 6.37 -6.33 -2.65
N GLY A 219 6.67 -6.48 -3.93
CA GLY A 219 6.03 -5.77 -5.04
C GLY A 219 4.81 -6.53 -5.58
N LEU A 220 4.06 -5.91 -6.49
CA LEU A 220 2.82 -6.46 -7.04
C LEU A 220 2.98 -7.88 -7.62
N SER A 221 4.01 -8.12 -8.44
CA SER A 221 4.28 -9.45 -9.01
C SER A 221 4.55 -10.51 -7.93
N SER A 222 5.31 -10.17 -6.87
CA SER A 222 5.56 -11.08 -5.76
C SER A 222 4.31 -11.38 -4.94
N LEU A 223 3.40 -10.41 -4.82
CA LEU A 223 2.10 -10.63 -4.18
C LEU A 223 1.21 -11.55 -5.02
N ALA A 224 1.17 -11.34 -6.33
CA ALA A 224 0.42 -12.18 -7.25
C ALA A 224 0.90 -13.64 -7.19
N GLU A 225 2.21 -13.88 -7.19
CA GLU A 225 2.78 -15.23 -7.02
C GLU A 225 2.34 -15.89 -5.71
N ARG A 226 2.39 -15.15 -4.58
CA ARG A 226 1.99 -15.67 -3.25
C ARG A 226 0.50 -15.95 -3.14
N LEU A 227 -0.32 -15.21 -3.88
CA LEU A 227 -1.77 -15.36 -3.91
C LEU A 227 -2.24 -16.28 -5.05
N GLU A 228 -1.31 -16.91 -5.76
CA GLU A 228 -1.58 -17.79 -6.91
C GLU A 228 -2.44 -17.10 -7.99
N VAL A 229 -2.22 -15.79 -8.18
CA VAL A 229 -2.89 -14.97 -9.19
C VAL A 229 -2.03 -14.90 -10.44
N GLU A 230 -2.57 -15.40 -11.55
CA GLU A 230 -1.90 -15.34 -12.85
C GLU A 230 -2.00 -13.95 -13.49
N ARG A 231 -0.89 -13.49 -14.06
CA ARG A 231 -0.80 -12.26 -14.85
C ARG A 231 -1.26 -12.50 -16.28
N VAL A 232 -2.07 -11.57 -16.79
CA VAL A 232 -2.42 -11.49 -18.22
C VAL A 232 -1.80 -10.24 -18.81
N GLY A 233 -1.12 -10.37 -19.95
CA GLY A 233 -0.37 -9.28 -20.58
C GLY A 233 1.09 -9.20 -20.13
N VAL A 234 1.76 -8.13 -20.53
CA VAL A 234 3.20 -7.92 -20.30
C VAL A 234 3.40 -7.13 -19.00
N SER A 235 4.32 -7.58 -18.14
CA SER A 235 4.69 -6.85 -16.92
C SER A 235 5.35 -5.51 -17.24
N HIS A 236 5.08 -4.49 -16.42
CA HIS A 236 5.48 -3.10 -16.68
C HIS A 236 4.80 -2.53 -17.95
N GLN A 237 3.52 -2.86 -18.08
CA GLN A 237 2.58 -2.15 -18.93
C GLN A 237 1.31 -1.94 -18.12
N ALA A 238 0.87 -0.69 -18.05
CA ALA A 238 -0.15 -0.25 -17.12
C ALA A 238 -1.46 -1.07 -17.23
N GLY A 239 -1.86 -1.49 -18.44
CA GLY A 239 -3.04 -2.33 -18.64
C GLY A 239 -2.93 -3.71 -17.95
N SER A 240 -1.79 -4.38 -18.10
CA SER A 240 -1.53 -5.67 -17.44
C SER A 240 -1.43 -5.51 -15.91
N ASP A 241 -0.73 -4.47 -15.46
CA ASP A 241 -0.50 -4.21 -14.05
C ASP A 241 -1.79 -3.78 -13.33
N SER A 242 -2.64 -2.94 -13.94
CA SER A 242 -3.96 -2.60 -13.38
C SER A 242 -4.88 -3.83 -13.22
N LEU A 243 -4.83 -4.78 -14.16
CA LEU A 243 -5.59 -6.03 -14.07
C LEU A 243 -5.05 -6.93 -12.96
N LEU A 244 -3.72 -7.02 -12.82
CA LEU A 244 -3.10 -7.77 -11.75
C LEU A 244 -3.45 -7.17 -10.39
N THR A 245 -3.44 -5.84 -10.27
CA THR A 245 -3.90 -5.07 -9.11
C THR A 245 -5.35 -5.43 -8.74
N ALA A 246 -6.28 -5.42 -9.72
CA ALA A 246 -7.66 -5.81 -9.49
C ALA A 246 -7.81 -7.23 -8.93
N ARG A 247 -7.10 -8.20 -9.55
CA ARG A 247 -7.17 -9.62 -9.16
C ARG A 247 -6.55 -9.86 -7.79
N VAL A 248 -5.39 -9.26 -7.50
CA VAL A 248 -4.74 -9.33 -6.19
C VAL A 248 -5.65 -8.79 -5.10
N PHE A 249 -6.23 -7.60 -5.30
CA PHE A 249 -7.17 -7.01 -4.36
C PHE A 249 -8.37 -7.91 -4.09
N ARG A 250 -8.97 -8.47 -5.15
CA ARG A 250 -10.08 -9.41 -5.03
C ARG A 250 -9.70 -10.64 -4.20
N THR A 251 -8.59 -11.30 -4.54
CA THR A 251 -8.14 -12.49 -3.79
C THR A 251 -7.85 -12.15 -2.33
N MET A 252 -7.26 -10.97 -2.06
CA MET A 252 -7.07 -10.49 -0.70
C MET A 252 -8.40 -10.27 0.02
N LYS A 253 -9.37 -9.61 -0.61
CA LYS A 253 -10.70 -9.37 -0.06
C LYS A 253 -11.41 -10.67 0.31
N GLU A 254 -11.33 -11.68 -0.57
CA GLU A 254 -11.98 -12.99 -0.38
C GLU A 254 -11.27 -13.89 0.65
N THR A 255 -9.96 -13.77 0.83
CA THR A 255 -9.19 -14.72 1.66
C THR A 255 -8.66 -14.15 2.96
N ARG A 256 -8.18 -12.90 2.96
CA ARG A 256 -7.54 -12.26 4.13
C ARG A 256 -8.48 -11.29 4.86
N PHE A 257 -9.45 -10.73 4.14
CA PHE A 257 -10.43 -9.78 4.67
C PHE A 257 -11.87 -10.29 4.60
N ALA A 258 -12.05 -11.61 4.46
CA ALA A 258 -13.37 -12.24 4.35
C ALA A 258 -14.29 -11.84 5.50
N GLY A 259 -15.47 -11.30 5.18
CA GLY A 259 -16.47 -10.89 6.16
C GLY A 259 -16.13 -9.65 7.00
N ARG A 260 -15.06 -8.92 6.65
CA ARG A 260 -14.67 -7.66 7.31
C ARG A 260 -15.04 -6.48 6.43
N SER A 261 -15.44 -5.36 7.06
CA SER A 261 -15.51 -4.10 6.33
C SER A 261 -14.09 -3.67 5.94
N LEU A 262 -13.96 -3.09 4.74
CA LEU A 262 -12.72 -2.49 4.28
C LEU A 262 -12.63 -0.99 4.59
N ASP A 263 -13.68 -0.38 5.16
CA ASP A 263 -13.77 1.08 5.34
C ASP A 263 -12.58 1.66 6.12
N MET A 264 -12.06 0.91 7.09
CA MET A 264 -10.88 1.29 7.89
C MET A 264 -9.57 1.41 7.09
N TYR A 265 -9.51 0.82 5.89
CA TYR A 265 -8.36 0.89 4.97
C TYR A 265 -8.57 1.93 3.86
N CYS A 266 -9.77 2.50 3.76
CA CYS A 266 -10.13 3.43 2.71
C CYS A 266 -9.43 4.78 2.91
N GLY A 267 -8.87 5.33 1.84
CA GLY A 267 -8.26 6.67 1.84
C GLY A 267 -6.87 6.75 2.47
N VAL A 268 -6.25 5.60 2.80
CA VAL A 268 -4.90 5.53 3.40
C VAL A 268 -3.91 4.92 2.42
N PHE A 269 -2.88 5.69 2.07
CA PHE A 269 -1.76 5.29 1.20
C PHE A 269 -0.46 5.97 1.66
N ASP A 270 0.70 5.60 1.12
CA ASP A 270 2.05 5.97 1.64
C ASP A 270 2.26 7.51 1.75
N GLU A 271 1.53 8.32 0.98
CA GLU A 271 1.54 9.79 1.03
C GLU A 271 0.48 10.39 1.96
N ALA A 272 -0.34 9.58 2.62
CA ALA A 272 -1.55 10.00 3.33
C ALA A 272 -1.51 9.91 4.87
N ALA A 273 -0.44 9.42 5.50
CA ALA A 273 -0.45 9.23 6.96
C ALA A 273 -0.02 10.49 7.76
N PRO A 274 -0.75 10.92 8.81
CA PRO A 274 -2.21 11.10 8.88
C PRO A 274 -2.61 12.54 9.30
N VAL A 275 -3.72 13.03 8.75
CA VAL A 275 -4.54 14.04 9.44
C VAL A 275 -5.45 13.29 10.41
N VAL A 276 -5.29 13.56 11.71
CA VAL A 276 -6.16 13.05 12.77
C VAL A 276 -7.58 13.55 12.54
N VAL A 277 -8.47 12.69 12.08
CA VAL A 277 -9.92 12.86 12.26
C VAL A 277 -10.34 11.82 13.30
N PRO A 278 -10.88 12.23 14.46
CA PRO A 278 -11.30 11.28 15.49
C PRO A 278 -12.45 10.43 14.93
N PRO A 279 -12.41 9.10 15.06
CA PRO A 279 -13.50 8.25 14.60
C PRO A 279 -14.76 8.53 15.42
N VAL A 280 -15.88 8.70 14.71
CA VAL A 280 -17.22 8.60 15.28
C VAL A 280 -17.38 7.20 15.85
N ALA A 281 -17.86 7.12 17.08
CA ALA A 281 -18.00 5.90 17.87
C ALA A 281 -18.61 4.72 17.07
N GLU A 282 -17.87 3.62 16.97
CA GLU A 282 -18.37 2.35 16.47
C GLU A 282 -19.38 1.72 17.45
N PRO A 283 -20.45 1.07 16.95
CA PRO A 283 -21.11 0.01 17.70
C PRO A 283 -20.26 -1.28 17.66
N ALA A 284 -20.03 -1.84 18.84
CA ALA A 284 -19.18 -3.01 19.11
C ALA A 284 -19.37 -4.18 18.12
N ALA A 285 -18.29 -4.57 17.44
CA ALA A 285 -18.19 -5.79 16.65
C ALA A 285 -17.63 -6.98 17.47
N ILE A 286 -18.07 -8.17 17.07
CA ILE A 286 -18.19 -9.42 17.83
C ILE A 286 -16.86 -10.14 18.10
N ILE A 287 -16.83 -10.80 19.26
CA ILE A 287 -15.73 -11.50 19.95
C ILE A 287 -15.37 -12.82 19.26
N PRO A 288 -14.10 -13.10 18.91
CA PRO A 288 -13.57 -14.45 18.81
C PRO A 288 -13.17 -14.94 20.21
N GLU A 289 -13.84 -15.98 20.71
CA GLU A 289 -13.78 -16.40 22.13
C GLU A 289 -12.47 -17.06 22.60
N ASP A 290 -11.49 -17.35 21.72
CA ASP A 290 -10.27 -18.08 22.13
C ASP A 290 -8.96 -17.48 21.57
N MET A 291 -8.65 -16.21 21.89
CA MET A 291 -7.31 -15.66 21.60
C MET A 291 -6.37 -15.86 22.80
N ASP A 292 -5.30 -16.65 22.59
CA ASP A 292 -4.25 -16.89 23.59
C ASP A 292 -3.44 -15.62 23.90
N LEU A 293 -3.02 -15.46 25.18
CA LEU A 293 -2.35 -14.26 25.71
C LEU A 293 -1.06 -13.93 24.94
N LEU A 294 -0.28 -14.94 24.56
CA LEU A 294 0.96 -14.75 23.81
C LEU A 294 0.70 -14.19 22.40
N THR A 295 -0.39 -14.62 21.78
CA THR A 295 -0.82 -14.12 20.46
C THR A 295 -1.32 -12.68 20.55
N ALA A 296 -2.07 -12.36 21.62
CA ALA A 296 -2.51 -11.00 21.90
C ALA A 296 -1.33 -10.06 22.18
N LEU A 297 -0.32 -10.53 22.92
CA LEU A 297 0.91 -9.78 23.20
C LEU A 297 1.71 -9.52 21.92
N GLU A 298 1.89 -10.53 21.07
CA GLU A 298 2.57 -10.38 19.79
C GLU A 298 1.93 -9.31 18.91
N LEU A 299 0.60 -9.37 18.73
CA LEU A 299 -0.14 -8.41 17.92
C LEU A 299 -0.02 -6.99 18.49
N THR A 300 -0.09 -6.87 19.81
CA THR A 300 0.06 -5.59 20.52
C THR A 300 1.45 -4.98 20.29
N LEU A 301 2.50 -5.79 20.38
CA LEU A 301 3.88 -5.34 20.17
C LEU A 301 4.18 -4.97 18.71
N ARG A 302 3.66 -5.73 17.74
CA ARG A 302 3.81 -5.41 16.31
C ARG A 302 3.11 -4.10 15.95
N LYS A 303 1.92 -3.85 16.50
CA LYS A 303 1.19 -2.59 16.30
C LYS A 303 1.88 -1.41 16.98
N ALA A 304 2.25 -1.54 18.25
CA ALA A 304 3.02 -0.52 18.95
C ALA A 304 4.31 -0.17 18.19
N ARG A 305 4.95 -1.15 17.55
CA ARG A 305 6.12 -0.93 16.68
C ARG A 305 5.77 -0.13 15.42
N ALA A 306 4.64 -0.42 14.76
CA ALA A 306 4.19 0.33 13.58
C ALA A 306 3.99 1.82 13.90
N HIS A 307 3.54 2.14 15.12
CA HIS A 307 3.39 3.53 15.61
C HIS A 307 4.69 4.09 16.24
N GLY A 308 5.82 3.41 16.14
CA GLY A 308 7.09 3.88 16.73
C GLY A 308 7.08 3.94 18.27
N GLY A 309 6.17 3.20 18.90
CA GLY A 309 5.89 3.11 20.33
C GLY A 309 6.74 2.10 21.11
N VAL A 310 7.65 1.38 20.45
CA VAL A 310 8.46 0.31 21.04
C VAL A 310 9.93 0.71 21.14
N VAL A 311 10.54 0.44 22.30
CA VAL A 311 11.98 0.65 22.56
C VAL A 311 12.63 -0.65 23.01
N ARG A 312 13.86 -0.89 22.57
CA ARG A 312 14.55 -2.17 22.68
C ARG A 312 15.92 -2.00 23.32
N GLY A 313 16.29 -2.97 24.16
CA GLY A 313 17.61 -3.03 24.78
C GLY A 313 17.67 -2.45 26.19
N LEU A 314 18.51 -3.06 27.03
CA LEU A 314 18.50 -2.87 28.48
C LEU A 314 18.67 -1.42 28.92
N HIS A 315 19.67 -0.71 28.38
CA HIS A 315 19.97 0.67 28.78
C HIS A 315 18.86 1.64 28.41
N GLU A 316 18.25 1.47 27.24
CA GLU A 316 17.16 2.33 26.78
C GLU A 316 15.87 2.01 27.55
N SER A 317 15.58 0.72 27.78
CA SER A 317 14.46 0.26 28.60
C SER A 317 14.55 0.79 30.04
N ALA A 318 15.69 0.63 30.72
CA ALA A 318 15.90 1.13 32.07
C ALA A 318 15.71 2.67 32.15
N LYS A 319 16.26 3.40 31.19
CA LYS A 319 16.12 4.86 31.11
C LYS A 319 14.67 5.32 30.91
N LEU A 320 13.86 4.57 30.17
CA LEU A 320 12.45 4.90 29.95
C LEU A 320 11.56 4.55 31.15
N ILE A 321 11.90 3.47 31.84
CA ILE A 321 11.29 3.07 33.10
C ILE A 321 11.55 4.14 34.17
N GLU A 322 12.81 4.58 34.34
CA GLU A 322 13.17 5.65 35.27
C GLU A 322 12.47 6.98 34.95
N LYS A 323 12.29 7.29 33.66
CA LYS A 323 11.57 8.49 33.20
C LYS A 323 10.05 8.40 33.33
N ARG A 324 9.49 7.26 33.74
CA ARG A 324 8.04 6.99 33.84
C ARG A 324 7.28 7.17 32.53
N VAL A 325 7.93 6.91 31.40
CA VAL A 325 7.32 6.99 30.06
C VAL A 325 6.92 5.60 29.56
N ALA A 326 7.34 4.54 30.25
CA ALA A 326 7.01 3.17 29.94
C ALA A 326 5.61 2.79 30.45
N GLN A 327 4.80 2.16 29.59
CA GLN A 327 3.48 1.64 29.94
C GLN A 327 3.49 0.12 30.19
N LEU A 328 4.40 -0.61 29.53
CA LEU A 328 4.58 -2.05 29.71
C LEU A 328 6.03 -2.43 29.44
N CYS A 329 6.55 -3.33 30.27
CA CYS A 329 7.84 -3.98 30.08
C CYS A 329 7.62 -5.46 29.76
N VAL A 330 8.35 -5.97 28.76
CA VAL A 330 8.34 -7.37 28.36
C VAL A 330 9.75 -7.93 28.49
N LEU A 331 9.90 -9.01 29.25
CA LEU A 331 11.18 -9.63 29.57
C LEU A 331 11.23 -11.08 29.06
N ALA A 332 12.34 -11.47 28.45
CA ALA A 332 12.57 -12.86 28.05
C ALA A 332 13.07 -13.72 29.23
N GLU A 333 12.52 -14.93 29.37
CA GLU A 333 12.88 -15.86 30.46
C GLU A 333 14.26 -16.52 30.26
N ASP A 334 14.69 -16.71 29.01
CA ASP A 334 16.00 -17.26 28.64
C ASP A 334 17.16 -16.23 28.68
N CYS A 335 17.04 -15.19 29.52
CA CYS A 335 18.07 -14.17 29.68
C CYS A 335 19.31 -14.74 30.39
N ASN A 336 20.43 -14.83 29.67
CA ASN A 336 21.69 -15.44 30.13
C ASN A 336 22.39 -14.72 31.31
N GLN A 337 21.90 -13.56 31.77
CA GLN A 337 22.51 -12.80 32.87
C GLN A 337 21.47 -12.52 33.98
N PRO A 338 21.58 -13.19 35.15
CA PRO A 338 20.59 -13.10 36.22
C PRO A 338 20.51 -11.71 36.87
N ASP A 339 21.58 -10.92 36.80
CA ASP A 339 21.61 -9.56 37.35
C ASP A 339 20.70 -8.60 36.55
N TYR A 340 20.51 -8.84 35.25
CA TYR A 340 19.61 -8.04 34.41
C TYR A 340 18.14 -8.29 34.70
N VAL A 341 17.77 -9.55 34.94
CA VAL A 341 16.41 -9.92 35.33
C VAL A 341 16.05 -9.28 36.67
N LYS A 342 17.00 -9.25 37.63
CA LYS A 342 16.81 -8.59 38.92
C LYS A 342 16.65 -7.08 38.78
N LEU A 343 17.51 -6.43 37.98
CA LEU A 343 17.45 -4.98 37.75
C LEU A 343 16.12 -4.55 37.14
N VAL A 344 15.67 -5.22 36.06
CA VAL A 344 14.42 -4.85 35.38
C VAL A 344 13.21 -5.12 36.27
N LYS A 345 13.19 -6.24 37.01
CA LYS A 345 12.11 -6.53 37.98
C LYS A 345 12.04 -5.50 39.09
N ALA A 346 13.18 -5.09 39.64
CA ALA A 346 13.25 -4.05 40.67
C ALA A 346 12.76 -2.70 40.13
N LEU A 347 13.23 -2.29 38.95
CA LEU A 347 12.83 -1.02 38.32
C LEU A 347 11.33 -0.99 37.97
N CYS A 348 10.75 -2.10 37.51
CA CYS A 348 9.31 -2.17 37.23
C CYS A 348 8.48 -2.09 38.53
N ALA A 349 8.94 -2.72 39.62
CA ALA A 349 8.27 -2.67 40.92
C ALA A 349 8.34 -1.26 41.54
N ASP A 350 9.49 -0.60 41.48
CA ASP A 350 9.69 0.74 42.06
C ASP A 350 8.88 1.83 41.33
N HIS A 351 8.64 1.65 40.02
CA HIS A 351 7.93 2.61 39.18
C HIS A 351 6.49 2.23 38.84
N ASN A 352 5.98 1.11 39.40
CA ASN A 352 4.64 0.57 39.17
C ASN A 352 4.31 0.37 37.68
N ILE A 353 5.25 -0.24 36.94
CA ILE A 353 5.08 -0.57 35.53
C ILE A 353 4.82 -2.07 35.39
N ASN A 354 3.82 -2.40 34.58
CA ASN A 354 3.43 -3.80 34.35
C ASN A 354 4.54 -4.58 33.64
N LEU A 355 4.79 -5.79 34.11
CA LEU A 355 5.83 -6.67 33.59
C LEU A 355 5.19 -7.97 33.07
N LEU A 356 5.45 -8.31 31.80
CA LEU A 356 5.10 -9.60 31.21
C LEU A 356 6.35 -10.38 30.83
N THR A 357 6.27 -11.70 30.91
CA THR A 357 7.37 -12.59 30.50
C THR A 357 7.05 -13.32 29.20
N VAL A 358 8.09 -13.55 28.40
CA VAL A 358 8.03 -14.32 27.14
C VAL A 358 9.06 -15.44 27.22
N PRO A 359 8.74 -16.66 26.75
CA PRO A 359 9.59 -17.84 26.94
C PRO A 359 10.97 -17.75 26.25
N SER A 360 11.14 -16.97 25.18
CA SER A 360 12.44 -16.82 24.50
C SER A 360 12.76 -15.41 24.04
N ALA A 361 14.04 -15.03 24.16
CA ALA A 361 14.59 -13.78 23.66
C ALA A 361 14.62 -13.75 22.13
N LYS A 362 14.64 -14.91 21.47
CA LYS A 362 14.55 -14.97 20.00
C LYS A 362 13.16 -14.59 19.51
N THR A 363 12.10 -15.11 20.14
CA THR A 363 10.72 -14.76 19.77
C THR A 363 10.42 -13.30 20.09
N LEU A 364 10.88 -12.80 21.24
CA LEU A 364 10.78 -11.38 21.57
C LEU A 364 11.57 -10.51 20.58
N GLY A 365 12.73 -10.98 20.11
CA GLY A 365 13.52 -10.33 19.07
C GLY A 365 12.81 -10.25 17.72
N GLU A 366 12.10 -11.30 17.31
CA GLU A 366 11.27 -11.31 16.11
C GLU A 366 10.12 -10.29 16.21
N TRP A 367 9.40 -10.28 17.34
CA TRP A 367 8.31 -9.34 17.60
C TRP A 367 8.82 -7.89 17.64
N ALA A 368 10.01 -7.67 18.21
CA ALA A 368 10.71 -6.39 18.26
C ALA A 368 11.26 -5.92 16.89
N GLY A 369 11.17 -6.75 15.85
CA GLY A 369 11.68 -6.43 14.50
C GLY A 369 13.21 -6.46 14.41
N LEU A 370 13.87 -7.30 15.21
CA LEU A 370 15.31 -7.56 15.19
C LEU A 370 15.67 -8.78 14.31
N CYS A 371 15.00 -8.94 13.17
CA CYS A 371 15.26 -10.03 12.24
C CYS A 371 15.50 -9.50 10.82
N LYS A 372 16.29 -10.22 10.02
CA LYS A 372 16.33 -10.03 8.57
C LYS A 372 15.34 -11.01 7.95
N ILE A 373 14.29 -10.48 7.35
CA ILE A 373 13.30 -11.30 6.67
C ILE A 373 13.94 -11.82 5.39
N ASP A 374 13.95 -13.13 5.19
CA ASP A 374 14.39 -13.73 3.92
C ASP A 374 13.32 -13.58 2.83
N SER A 375 13.63 -13.98 1.61
CA SER A 375 12.69 -13.95 0.48
C SER A 375 11.44 -14.82 0.70
N GLU A 376 11.43 -15.72 1.69
CA GLU A 376 10.34 -16.64 2.02
C GLU A 376 9.47 -16.14 3.18
N GLY A 377 9.86 -15.05 3.86
CA GLY A 377 9.09 -14.48 4.98
C GLY A 377 9.48 -15.08 6.33
N ASN A 378 10.44 -15.98 6.34
CA ASN A 378 10.99 -16.55 7.56
C ASN A 378 12.02 -15.58 8.14
N ALA A 379 11.99 -15.43 9.46
CA ALA A 379 12.95 -14.61 10.17
C ALA A 379 14.34 -15.28 10.12
N ARG A 380 15.25 -14.82 9.25
CA ARG A 380 16.66 -15.23 9.24
C ARG A 380 17.52 -14.21 9.98
N LYS A 381 18.59 -14.69 10.63
CA LYS A 381 19.50 -13.85 11.45
C LYS A 381 18.75 -13.05 12.53
N VAL A 382 17.84 -13.69 13.25
CA VAL A 382 17.16 -13.11 14.41
C VAL A 382 18.19 -12.76 15.48
N VAL A 383 18.23 -11.50 15.87
CA VAL A 383 18.98 -11.03 17.03
C VAL A 383 18.03 -11.07 18.22
N GLY A 384 18.37 -11.86 19.23
CA GLY A 384 17.57 -11.99 20.43
C GLY A 384 17.44 -10.66 21.18
N CYS A 385 16.26 -10.36 21.69
CA CYS A 385 15.99 -9.21 22.55
C CYS A 385 15.72 -9.70 23.97
N SER A 386 16.52 -9.27 24.93
CA SER A 386 16.31 -9.65 26.34
C SER A 386 15.22 -8.82 27.03
N CYS A 387 15.05 -7.56 26.64
CA CYS A 387 14.11 -6.63 27.26
C CYS A 387 13.56 -5.63 26.24
N LEU A 388 12.25 -5.46 26.26
CA LEU A 388 11.49 -4.56 25.39
C LEU A 388 10.52 -3.73 26.24
N VAL A 389 10.42 -2.44 25.94
CA VAL A 389 9.51 -1.51 26.62
C VAL A 389 8.57 -0.86 25.60
N VAL A 390 7.29 -0.84 25.93
CA VAL A 390 6.26 -0.11 25.17
C VAL A 390 6.02 1.23 25.86
N LYS A 391 6.32 2.32 25.15
CA LYS A 391 6.00 3.70 25.59
C LYS A 391 4.62 4.14 25.15
N ASP A 392 4.15 3.61 24.03
CA ASP A 392 2.88 3.98 23.41
C ASP A 392 2.35 2.77 22.62
N TYR A 393 1.08 2.44 22.84
CA TYR A 393 0.42 1.34 22.13
C TYR A 393 -0.16 1.80 20.79
N GLY A 394 -0.27 3.12 20.56
CA GLY A 394 -0.98 3.69 19.42
C GLY A 394 -2.49 3.65 19.66
N GLU A 395 -3.17 2.67 19.07
CA GLU A 395 -4.63 2.54 19.10
C GLU A 395 -5.11 1.46 20.08
N ASP A 396 -6.30 1.67 20.66
CA ASP A 396 -6.95 0.65 21.48
C ASP A 396 -7.45 -0.50 20.61
N THR A 397 -6.89 -1.69 20.83
CA THR A 397 -7.20 -2.90 20.06
C THR A 397 -7.69 -4.01 20.96
N THR A 398 -8.47 -4.95 20.42
CA THR A 398 -8.97 -6.11 21.19
C THR A 398 -7.83 -6.92 21.82
N ALA A 399 -6.69 -7.04 21.13
CA ALA A 399 -5.47 -7.66 21.65
C ALA A 399 -4.90 -6.88 22.85
N LEU A 400 -4.86 -5.54 22.76
CA LEU A 400 -4.45 -4.68 23.87
C LEU A 400 -5.42 -4.79 25.06
N ASN A 401 -6.72 -4.94 24.82
CA ASN A 401 -7.71 -5.11 25.88
C ASN A 401 -7.58 -6.45 26.61
N ILE A 402 -7.22 -7.52 25.90
CA ILE A 402 -6.92 -8.83 26.51
C ILE A 402 -5.64 -8.73 27.36
N VAL A 403 -4.59 -8.08 26.83
CA VAL A 403 -3.34 -7.86 27.56
C VAL A 403 -3.58 -6.97 28.79
N LYS A 404 -4.33 -5.87 28.67
CA LYS A 404 -4.72 -4.98 29.77
C LYS A 404 -5.57 -5.72 30.83
N LYS A 405 -6.56 -6.52 30.42
CA LYS A 405 -7.35 -7.35 31.37
C LYS A 405 -6.49 -8.36 32.12
N HIS A 406 -5.53 -8.98 31.46
CA HIS A 406 -4.61 -9.92 32.10
C HIS A 406 -3.68 -9.21 33.09
N ILE A 407 -3.24 -8.00 32.74
CA ILE A 407 -2.46 -7.12 33.60
C ILE A 407 -3.27 -6.62 34.81
N GLU A 408 -4.57 -6.34 34.66
CA GLU A 408 -5.44 -5.91 35.76
C GLU A 408 -5.87 -7.07 36.69
N SER A 409 -5.75 -8.32 36.20
CA SER A 409 -6.12 -9.53 36.95
C SER A 409 -4.96 -10.13 37.77
N ASN A 410 -3.74 -9.63 37.61
CA ASN A 410 -2.50 -10.07 38.26
C ASN A 410 -1.82 -8.88 38.96
#